data_AF-A0A6C0GCL6-F1
#
_entry.id   AF-A0A6C0GCL6-F1
#
_cell.length_a   1.000
_cell.length_b   1.000
_cell.length_c   1.000
_cell.angle_alpha   90.00
_cell.angle_beta   90.00
_cell.angle_gamma   90.00
#
_symmetry.space_group_name_H-M   'P 1'
#
loop_
_entity.id
_entity.type
_entity.pdbx_description
1 polymer ?
#
loop_
_entity_poly.entity_id
_entity_poly.type
_entity_poly.pdbx_seq_one_letter_code
_entity_poly.pdbx_strand_id
1 'polypeptide(L)'
;MDKTTHRNCTISKIDRSITESHNLDQLASTEQFLFLYYKYFPFDAQYFKQEWMLDNKLRNRKREMVLVDDLEPDTISFQAEKMSLRRLNAYVKTLTTHEFQNIWIKLQSQLHGVDAVDISMYPDLCEKIACLKSPYKYSTDAELQVA
;
A
#
# COMPACT_ATOMS: atom_id res chain seq x y z
N MET A 1 15.57 20.13 11.75
CA MET A 1 14.31 19.75 11.07
C MET A 1 13.66 18.67 11.89
N ASP A 2 12.40 18.82 12.31
CA ASP A 2 11.74 17.77 13.08
C ASP A 2 11.48 16.53 12.20
N LYS A 3 11.24 15.37 12.84
CA LYS A 3 11.09 14.09 12.15
C LYS A 3 9.89 14.05 11.20
N THR A 4 8.81 14.77 11.51
CA THR A 4 7.60 14.88 10.69
C THR A 4 7.88 15.67 9.41
N THR A 5 8.47 16.84 9.54
CA THR A 5 8.91 17.68 8.42
C THR A 5 9.91 16.94 7.54
N HIS A 6 10.81 16.15 8.14
CA HIS A 6 11.74 15.28 7.40
C HIS A 6 11.05 14.17 6.62
N ARG A 7 10.08 13.49 7.23
CA ARG A 7 9.31 12.44 6.55
C ARG A 7 8.51 13.00 5.38
N ASN A 8 7.77 14.09 5.59
CA ASN A 8 7.00 14.77 4.55
C ASN A 8 7.87 15.20 3.38
N CYS A 9 9.01 15.85 3.66
CA CYS A 9 9.95 16.27 2.62
C CYS A 9 10.50 15.06 1.84
N THR A 10 10.78 13.95 2.53
CA THR A 10 11.29 12.74 1.88
C THR A 10 10.24 12.07 1.01
N ILE A 11 8.99 11.97 1.48
CA ILE A 11 7.84 11.51 0.68
C ILE A 11 7.69 12.34 -0.60
N SER A 12 7.71 13.67 -0.50
CA SER A 12 7.60 14.55 -1.67
C SER A 12 8.76 14.39 -2.66
N LYS A 13 9.98 14.14 -2.17
CA LYS A 13 11.14 13.86 -3.03
C LYS A 13 10.98 12.54 -3.78
N ILE A 14 10.55 11.48 -3.09
CA ILE A 14 10.29 10.19 -3.73
C ILE A 14 9.20 10.33 -4.80
N ASP A 15 8.09 11.00 -4.47
CA ASP A 15 6.99 11.20 -5.43
C ASP A 15 7.44 11.92 -6.71
N ARG A 16 8.29 12.93 -6.54
CA ARG A 16 8.92 13.65 -7.65
C ARG A 16 9.83 12.73 -8.46
N SER A 17 10.73 11.99 -7.81
CA SER A 17 11.65 11.06 -8.49
C SER A 17 10.91 9.98 -9.29
N ILE A 18 9.78 9.46 -8.79
CA ILE A 18 8.95 8.52 -9.56
C ILE A 18 8.40 9.20 -10.83
N THR A 19 7.94 10.44 -10.72
CA THR A 19 7.34 11.20 -11.84
C THR A 19 8.36 11.55 -12.91
N GLU A 20 9.54 11.97 -12.47
CA GLU A 20 10.63 12.46 -13.33
C GLU A 20 11.51 11.32 -13.86
N SER A 21 11.23 10.07 -13.49
CA SER A 21 11.94 8.92 -14.08
C SER A 21 11.50 8.69 -15.53
N HIS A 22 12.50 8.52 -16.40
CA HIS A 22 12.34 8.35 -17.84
C HIS A 22 12.81 6.97 -18.35
N ASN A 23 13.46 6.17 -17.50
CA ASN A 23 13.88 4.81 -17.82
C ASN A 23 13.84 3.90 -16.57
N LEU A 24 13.98 2.60 -16.80
CA LEU A 24 13.92 1.58 -15.76
C LEU A 24 15.05 1.70 -14.72
N ASP A 25 16.25 2.16 -15.11
CA ASP A 25 17.38 2.35 -14.18
C ASP A 25 17.12 3.46 -13.15
N GLN A 26 16.50 4.56 -13.59
CA GLN A 26 16.08 5.66 -12.71
C GLN A 26 14.96 5.20 -11.77
N LEU A 27 14.00 4.40 -12.26
CA LEU A 27 12.97 3.81 -11.40
C LEU A 27 13.54 2.80 -10.41
N ALA A 28 14.51 1.98 -10.80
CA ALA A 28 15.18 1.03 -9.91
C ALA A 28 15.93 1.78 -8.79
N SER A 29 16.59 2.88 -9.11
CA SER A 29 17.25 3.76 -8.13
C SER A 29 16.22 4.38 -7.17
N THR A 30 15.08 4.82 -7.69
CA THR A 30 13.98 5.38 -6.89
C THR A 30 13.36 4.32 -5.95
N GLU A 31 13.20 3.08 -6.42
CA GLU A 31 12.73 1.96 -5.61
C GLU A 31 13.71 1.63 -4.47
N GLN A 32 15.02 1.59 -4.75
CA GLN A 32 16.02 1.39 -3.71
C GLN A 32 15.96 2.49 -2.65
N PHE A 33 15.77 3.74 -3.06
CA PHE A 33 15.61 4.85 -2.14
C PHE A 33 14.31 4.73 -1.30
N LEU A 34 13.20 4.31 -1.90
CA LEU A 34 11.95 4.02 -1.18
C LEU A 34 12.11 2.89 -0.15
N PHE A 35 12.89 1.86 -0.48
CA PHE A 35 13.22 0.78 0.46
C PHE A 35 14.05 1.28 1.64
N LEU A 36 15.04 2.15 1.41
CA LEU A 36 15.81 2.79 2.47
C LEU A 36 14.93 3.71 3.32
N TYR A 37 14.01 4.46 2.70
CA TYR A 37 13.03 5.27 3.40
C TYR A 37 12.21 4.42 4.39
N TYR A 38 11.72 3.25 3.99
CA TYR A 38 10.96 2.36 4.88
C TYR A 38 11.78 1.72 6.00
N LYS A 39 13.11 1.59 5.83
CA LYS A 39 14.02 1.17 6.92
C LYS A 39 14.24 2.29 7.92
N TYR A 40 14.34 3.53 7.45
CA TYR A 40 14.63 4.69 8.28
C TYR A 40 13.39 5.20 9.01
N PHE A 41 12.23 5.21 8.35
CA PHE A 41 10.94 5.59 8.94
C PHE A 41 10.11 4.34 9.25
N PRO A 42 9.93 4.00 10.54
CA PRO A 42 9.09 2.88 10.92
C PRO A 42 7.63 3.12 10.48
N PHE A 43 6.86 2.04 10.47
CA PHE A 43 5.44 2.10 10.15
C PHE A 43 4.71 3.10 11.06
N ASP A 44 3.85 3.91 10.45
CA ASP A 44 3.00 4.89 11.12
C ASP A 44 1.71 5.02 10.32
N ALA A 45 0.57 4.77 10.97
CA ALA A 45 -0.74 4.76 10.33
C ALA A 45 -1.10 6.11 9.70
N GLN A 46 -0.59 7.23 10.25
CA GLN A 46 -0.84 8.56 9.70
C GLN A 46 -0.31 8.72 8.26
N TYR A 47 0.80 8.06 7.94
CA TYR A 47 1.49 8.18 6.65
C TYR A 47 1.13 7.06 5.67
N PHE A 48 0.45 6.02 6.12
CA PHE A 48 0.17 4.82 5.31
C PHE A 48 -0.44 5.17 3.96
N LYS A 49 -1.44 6.06 3.92
CA LYS A 49 -2.12 6.44 2.66
C LYS A 49 -1.15 7.07 1.65
N GLN A 50 -0.27 7.95 2.10
CA GLN A 50 0.70 8.63 1.24
C GLN A 50 1.76 7.65 0.72
N GLU A 51 2.29 6.81 1.61
CA GLU A 51 3.29 5.80 1.27
C GLU A 51 2.73 4.73 0.33
N TRP A 52 1.51 4.28 0.58
CA TRP A 52 0.78 3.37 -0.31
C TRP A 52 0.57 3.97 -1.71
N MET A 53 0.34 5.28 -1.81
CA MET A 53 0.27 5.95 -3.10
C MET A 53 1.63 5.94 -3.83
N LEU A 54 2.75 6.10 -3.11
CA LEU A 54 4.09 5.99 -3.70
C LEU A 54 4.34 4.59 -4.27
N ASP A 55 4.02 3.55 -3.49
CA ASP A 55 4.19 2.14 -3.93
C ASP A 55 3.40 1.87 -5.21
N ASN A 56 2.14 2.32 -5.27
CA ASN A 56 1.29 2.14 -6.46
C ASN A 56 1.78 2.97 -7.64
N LYS A 57 2.18 4.22 -7.42
CA LYS A 57 2.69 5.10 -8.47
C LYS A 57 3.96 4.52 -9.10
N LEU A 58 4.89 4.03 -8.26
CA LEU A 58 6.10 3.33 -8.70
C LEU A 58 5.75 2.10 -9.54
N ARG A 59 4.80 1.27 -9.08
CA ARG A 59 4.36 0.07 -9.81
C ARG A 59 3.77 0.43 -11.18
N ASN A 60 2.86 1.39 -11.22
CA ASN A 60 2.24 1.84 -12.48
C ASN A 60 3.30 2.38 -13.44
N ARG A 61 4.23 3.20 -12.95
CA ARG A 61 5.29 3.78 -13.77
C ARG A 61 6.23 2.71 -14.34
N LYS A 62 6.56 1.68 -13.55
CA LYS A 62 7.32 0.52 -14.04
C LYS A 62 6.59 -0.22 -15.16
N ARG A 63 5.28 -0.48 -14.99
CA ARG A 63 4.46 -1.14 -16.03
C ARG A 63 4.39 -0.32 -17.32
N GLU A 64 4.19 0.99 -17.20
CA GLU A 64 4.21 1.91 -18.35
C GLU A 64 5.54 1.83 -19.11
N MET A 65 6.68 1.80 -18.42
CA MET A 65 7.99 1.74 -19.06
C MET A 65 8.27 0.39 -19.72
N VAL A 66 7.87 -0.72 -19.09
CA VAL A 66 7.98 -2.06 -19.69
C VAL A 66 7.22 -2.16 -21.01
N LEU A 67 6.01 -1.58 -21.06
CA LEU A 67 5.21 -1.52 -22.28
C LEU A 67 5.86 -0.66 -23.37
N VAL A 68 6.63 0.37 -22.99
CA VAL A 68 7.36 1.23 -23.93
C VAL A 68 8.64 0.57 -24.44
N ASP A 69 9.35 -0.16 -23.57
CA ASP A 69 10.61 -0.84 -23.87
C ASP A 69 10.41 -2.22 -24.53
N ASP A 70 9.16 -2.61 -24.84
CA ASP A 70 8.77 -3.91 -25.42
C ASP A 70 9.34 -5.12 -24.64
N LEU A 71 9.46 -4.94 -23.31
CA LEU A 71 9.92 -5.97 -22.40
C LEU A 71 8.72 -6.83 -21.94
N GLU A 72 8.94 -8.12 -21.73
CA GLU A 72 7.90 -8.97 -21.15
C GLU A 72 7.57 -8.50 -19.72
N PRO A 73 6.29 -8.29 -19.37
CA PRO A 73 5.84 -7.88 -18.02
C PRO A 73 6.43 -8.72 -16.88
N ASP A 74 6.66 -9.99 -17.17
CA ASP A 74 7.09 -11.02 -16.21
C ASP A 74 8.59 -10.88 -15.86
N THR A 75 9.35 -10.04 -16.58
CA THR A 75 10.78 -9.82 -16.35
C THR A 75 11.07 -8.82 -15.22
N ILE A 76 10.08 -8.03 -14.77
CA ILE A 76 10.26 -7.09 -13.67
C ILE A 76 9.88 -7.73 -12.33
N SER A 77 10.89 -7.96 -11.49
CA SER A 77 10.68 -8.34 -10.10
C SER A 77 10.06 -7.16 -9.31
N PHE A 78 8.79 -7.26 -8.98
CA PHE A 78 8.10 -6.30 -8.11
C PHE A 78 8.42 -6.57 -6.63
N GLN A 79 9.68 -6.42 -6.20
CA GLN A 79 10.06 -6.59 -4.79
C GLN A 79 9.25 -5.69 -3.84
N ALA A 80 8.74 -4.55 -4.32
CA ALA A 80 7.85 -3.65 -3.59
C ALA A 80 6.54 -4.30 -3.11
N GLU A 81 6.04 -5.35 -3.76
CA GLU A 81 4.72 -5.93 -3.47
C GLU A 81 4.67 -6.69 -2.14
N LYS A 82 5.80 -7.26 -1.73
CA LYS A 82 5.93 -7.89 -0.40
C LYS A 82 5.91 -6.84 0.73
N MET A 83 6.36 -5.62 0.44
CA MET A 83 6.39 -4.54 1.43
C MET A 83 5.02 -3.86 1.58
N SER A 84 4.27 -3.68 0.48
CA SER A 84 2.93 -3.09 0.54
C SER A 84 1.95 -3.95 1.35
N LEU A 85 1.95 -5.28 1.16
CA LEU A 85 1.04 -6.17 1.90
C LEU A 85 1.38 -6.28 3.39
N ARG A 86 2.66 -6.32 3.76
CA ARG A 86 3.08 -6.29 5.17
C ARG A 86 2.66 -4.99 5.86
N ARG A 87 2.81 -3.85 5.19
CA ARG A 87 2.37 -2.54 5.73
C ARG A 87 0.84 -2.43 5.76
N LEU A 88 0.14 -2.97 4.76
CA LEU A 88 -1.31 -3.07 4.78
C LEU A 88 -1.79 -3.89 5.98
N ASN A 89 -1.18 -5.05 6.24
CA ASN A 89 -1.51 -5.87 7.41
C ASN A 89 -1.29 -5.11 8.73
N ALA A 90 -0.21 -4.33 8.84
CA ALA A 90 0.01 -3.47 10.00
C ALA A 90 -1.03 -2.34 10.11
N TYR A 91 -1.46 -1.76 8.99
CA TYR A 91 -2.45 -0.69 8.95
C TYR A 91 -3.87 -1.18 9.26
N VAL A 92 -4.28 -2.34 8.76
CA VAL A 92 -5.63 -2.85 9.07
C VAL A 92 -5.81 -3.13 10.56
N LYS A 93 -4.75 -3.52 11.29
CA LYS A 93 -4.75 -3.63 12.76
C LYS A 93 -5.17 -2.34 13.45
N THR A 94 -4.83 -1.19 12.88
CA THR A 94 -5.11 0.12 13.50
C THR A 94 -6.50 0.65 13.16
N LEU A 95 -7.23 -0.01 12.27
CA LEU A 95 -8.56 0.42 11.84
C LEU A 95 -9.65 -0.29 12.64
N THR A 96 -10.83 0.30 12.70
CA THR A 96 -12.08 -0.41 12.96
C THR A 96 -12.54 -1.20 11.74
N THR A 97 -13.51 -2.10 11.89
CA THR A 97 -14.09 -2.84 10.74
C THR A 97 -14.81 -1.90 9.78
N HIS A 98 -15.50 -0.87 10.31
CA HIS A 98 -16.19 0.13 9.49
C HIS A 98 -15.22 0.97 8.65
N GLU A 99 -14.15 1.48 9.25
CA GLU A 99 -13.11 2.22 8.50
C GLU A 99 -12.45 1.35 7.45
N PHE A 100 -12.18 0.08 7.77
CA PHE A 100 -11.61 -0.86 6.82
C PHE A 100 -12.53 -1.12 5.62
N GLN A 101 -13.84 -1.31 5.86
CA GLN A 101 -14.82 -1.48 4.79
C GLN A 101 -14.79 -0.32 3.78
N ASN A 102 -14.75 0.92 4.30
CA ASN A 102 -14.78 2.13 3.48
C ASN A 102 -13.56 2.28 2.57
N ILE A 103 -12.43 1.68 2.94
CA ILE A 103 -11.18 1.78 2.16
C ILE A 103 -10.83 0.50 1.40
N TRP A 104 -11.39 -0.65 1.80
CA TRP A 104 -11.01 -1.96 1.27
C TRP A 104 -11.23 -2.06 -0.24
N ILE A 105 -12.35 -1.56 -0.77
CA ILE A 105 -12.65 -1.57 -2.22
C ILE A 105 -11.52 -0.89 -3.01
N LYS A 106 -11.03 0.25 -2.52
CA LYS A 106 -9.95 1.01 -3.16
C LYS A 106 -8.60 0.30 -3.04
N LEU A 107 -8.31 -0.31 -1.89
CA LEU A 107 -7.06 -1.05 -1.70
C LEU A 107 -7.05 -2.33 -2.54
N GLN A 108 -8.18 -3.04 -2.58
CA GLN A 108 -8.36 -4.26 -3.35
C GLN A 108 -8.18 -4.02 -4.85
N SER A 109 -8.76 -2.95 -5.41
CA SER A 109 -8.57 -2.62 -6.84
C SER A 109 -7.10 -2.36 -7.20
N GLN A 110 -6.30 -1.89 -6.25
CA GLN A 110 -4.87 -1.62 -6.40
C GLN A 110 -4.00 -2.87 -6.16
N LEU A 111 -4.56 -3.94 -5.60
CA LEU A 111 -3.89 -5.22 -5.41
C LEU A 111 -3.98 -6.15 -6.64
N HIS A 112 -4.80 -5.83 -7.65
CA HIS A 112 -5.07 -6.69 -8.82
C HIS A 112 -3.90 -7.01 -9.76
N GLY A 113 -2.68 -6.59 -9.43
CA GLY A 113 -1.49 -7.16 -10.06
C GLY A 113 -0.31 -7.24 -9.09
N VAL A 114 -0.62 -7.50 -7.81
CA VAL A 114 0.32 -8.18 -6.92
C VAL A 114 0.23 -9.65 -7.26
N ASP A 115 1.09 -10.11 -8.16
CA ASP A 115 1.03 -11.49 -8.64
C ASP A 115 1.29 -12.45 -7.46
N ALA A 116 0.31 -13.30 -7.21
CA ALA A 116 0.39 -14.50 -6.38
C ALA A 116 1.00 -14.34 -4.97
N VAL A 117 0.88 -13.18 -4.31
CA VAL A 117 1.16 -13.14 -2.87
C VAL A 117 -0.04 -13.72 -2.14
N ASP A 118 0.16 -14.91 -1.58
CA ASP A 118 -0.84 -15.55 -0.74
C ASP A 118 -1.18 -14.65 0.45
N ILE A 119 -2.38 -14.05 0.41
CA ILE A 119 -2.91 -13.17 1.45
C ILE A 119 -3.01 -13.94 2.78
N SER A 120 -3.07 -15.28 2.76
CA SER A 120 -3.11 -16.14 3.96
C SER A 120 -1.95 -15.90 4.93
N MET A 121 -0.83 -15.38 4.45
CA MET A 121 0.33 -15.03 5.29
C MET A 121 0.10 -13.78 6.16
N TYR A 122 -1.01 -13.07 5.97
CA TYR A 122 -1.35 -11.82 6.65
C TYR A 122 -2.63 -12.00 7.47
N PRO A 123 -2.55 -12.57 8.69
CA PRO A 123 -3.71 -13.03 9.44
C PRO A 123 -4.71 -11.92 9.78
N ASP A 124 -4.24 -10.71 10.09
CA ASP A 124 -5.11 -9.59 10.45
C ASP A 124 -5.88 -9.07 9.24
N LEU A 125 -5.22 -9.03 8.08
CA LEU A 125 -5.86 -8.74 6.81
C LEU A 125 -6.91 -9.80 6.45
N CYS A 126 -6.58 -11.08 6.63
CA CYS A 126 -7.52 -12.19 6.44
C CYS A 126 -8.75 -12.08 7.35
N GLU A 127 -8.54 -11.84 8.65
CA GLU A 127 -9.61 -11.71 9.64
C GLU A 127 -10.55 -10.55 9.28
N LYS A 128 -9.98 -9.38 8.96
CA LYS A 128 -10.76 -8.21 8.54
C LYS A 128 -11.59 -8.47 7.29
N ILE A 129 -11.00 -9.11 6.27
CA ILE A 129 -11.71 -9.48 5.04
C ILE A 129 -12.83 -10.50 5.34
N ALA A 130 -12.59 -11.46 6.23
CA ALA A 130 -13.61 -12.42 6.64
C ALA A 130 -14.78 -11.73 7.35
N CYS A 131 -14.51 -10.75 8.23
CA CYS A 131 -15.54 -9.92 8.84
C CYS A 131 -16.37 -9.14 7.81
N LEU A 132 -15.75 -8.63 6.74
CA LEU A 132 -16.49 -7.93 5.66
C LEU A 132 -17.39 -8.86 4.84
N LYS A 133 -17.01 -10.13 4.69
CA LYS A 133 -17.74 -11.13 3.91
C LYS A 133 -18.81 -11.87 4.72
N SER A 134 -18.82 -11.72 6.04
CA SER A 134 -19.84 -12.33 6.91
C SER A 134 -21.20 -11.67 6.67
N PRO A 135 -22.24 -12.42 6.32
CA PRO A 135 -23.61 -11.88 6.17
C PRO A 135 -24.24 -11.45 7.51
N TYR A 136 -23.58 -11.73 8.64
CA TYR A 136 -24.03 -11.38 9.99
C TYR A 136 -23.03 -10.44 10.67
N LYS A 137 -23.27 -9.12 10.56
CA LYS A 137 -23.06 -8.09 11.60
C LYS A 137 -23.31 -6.68 11.03
N TYR A 138 -24.59 -6.34 10.88
CA TYR A 138 -25.10 -4.97 10.94
C TYR A 138 -26.39 -4.98 11.77
N SER A 139 -26.23 -5.28 13.05
CA SER A 139 -27.22 -5.23 14.13
C SER A 139 -26.36 -5.48 15.38
N THR A 140 -26.18 -4.61 16.36
CA THR A 140 -26.93 -3.48 16.90
C THR A 140 -25.96 -2.75 17.83
N ASP A 141 -25.80 -1.43 17.70
CA ASP A 141 -25.23 -0.56 18.76
C ASP A 141 -25.97 0.80 18.80
N ALA A 142 -27.23 0.81 18.33
CA ALA A 142 -28.11 1.99 18.37
C ALA A 142 -29.42 1.76 19.15
N GLU A 143 -29.62 0.58 19.76
CA GLU A 143 -30.89 0.24 20.44
C GLU A 143 -30.68 -0.33 21.86
N LEU A 144 -29.75 0.23 22.65
CA LEU A 144 -29.67 -0.05 24.10
C LEU A 144 -29.58 1.21 24.97
N GLN A 145 -29.98 2.37 24.42
CA GLN A 145 -30.39 3.52 25.22
C GLN A 145 -31.75 3.95 24.69
N VAL A 146 -32.75 3.98 25.57
CA VAL A 146 -34.19 4.23 25.33
C VAL A 146 -35.02 2.97 25.07
N ALA A 147 -35.32 2.21 26.13
CA ALA A 147 -36.69 1.89 26.60
C ALA A 147 -36.61 0.99 27.84
#